data_AF-A0A7Y2IJB5-F1
#
_entry.id   AF-A0A7Y2IJB5-F1
#
_cell.length_a   1.000
_cell.length_b   1.000
_cell.length_c   1.000
_cell.angle_alpha   90.00
_cell.angle_beta   90.00
_cell.angle_gamma   90.00
#
_symmetry.space_group_name_H-M   'P 1'
#
loop_
_entity.id
_entity.type
_entity.pdbx_description
1 polymer ?
#
loop_
_entity_poly.entity_id
_entity_poly.type
_entity_poly.pdbx_seq_one_letter_code
_entity_poly.pdbx_strand_id
1 'polypeptide(L)'
;MALPTSSPSAQHIDARGILNLVDALEAGDHDPHSVLIARHGHVVAQGWWTPYAAERNQLVYSLSKSFTATTVGLLVDTGRILLDDCVFDLIPATEIPTGVQIPERYQRLTIGHCLAMATGHTAEAWTEAVSAAARAPSADSSDPVLGAILAAPPEQEPGSVFAYNQIATYLVAAVVRAVTGQGLLDFARPRLLDPLGATDVRWHRTATGRELGFSGIHVGSEAILALAQTHLDAGRWQDEQLLSPEWVARATASAGLPNPDPAASPDWTRGYGYSFWNARHGYRGDGAFGQFAIVLPEQNVAIAITSETTDMQAVLDLVWELFLPAVDRKGDDDADLELARRLDELRVPTIASTGPGPGKASWTRSRVSTLPEAYRAVAITQGGAAPYELVLNHHGTQVPVAVGDGEWAMSVLELQGAELPVATAGGWQEDGTFAADMRLIETPHTVQVRTRIDGSVDLCWRRVPLRGPDP
;
A
#
# COMPACT_ATOMS: atom_id res chain seq x y z
N MET A 1 21.35 -0.07 3.95
CA MET A 1 21.95 1.20 4.44
C MET A 1 21.01 2.34 4.03
N ALA A 2 20.90 3.40 4.82
CA ALA A 2 20.02 4.54 4.51
C ALA A 2 20.71 5.57 3.58
N LEU A 3 19.92 6.39 2.90
CA LEU A 3 20.42 7.55 2.13
C LEU A 3 20.98 8.63 3.09
N PRO A 4 22.01 9.39 2.69
CA PRO A 4 22.46 10.54 3.47
C PRO A 4 21.37 11.61 3.55
N THR A 5 21.38 12.41 4.62
CA THR A 5 20.46 13.55 4.78
C THR A 5 21.12 14.86 4.34
N SER A 6 20.31 15.83 3.90
CA SER A 6 20.74 17.18 3.54
C SER A 6 19.62 18.17 3.83
N SER A 7 19.93 19.45 4.03
CA SER A 7 18.85 20.45 4.02
C SER A 7 18.25 20.59 2.61
N PRO A 8 16.97 21.01 2.48
CA PRO A 8 16.37 21.33 1.19
C PRO A 8 17.16 22.39 0.43
N SER A 9 17.59 23.48 1.10
CA SER A 9 18.34 24.56 0.46
C SER A 9 19.67 24.11 -0.15
N ALA A 10 20.40 23.20 0.52
CA ALA A 10 21.64 22.62 0.03
C ALA A 10 21.42 21.74 -1.21
N GLN A 11 20.20 21.23 -1.40
CA GLN A 11 19.77 20.53 -2.62
C GLN A 11 18.91 21.41 -3.54
N HIS A 12 19.00 22.74 -3.44
CA HIS A 12 18.30 23.70 -4.30
C HIS A 12 16.76 23.58 -4.30
N ILE A 13 16.18 23.26 -3.14
CA ILE A 13 14.73 23.30 -2.91
C ILE A 13 14.41 24.43 -1.93
N ASP A 14 13.40 25.25 -2.23
CA ASP A 14 12.81 26.15 -1.22
C ASP A 14 11.93 25.33 -0.28
N ALA A 15 12.35 25.21 0.99
CA ALA A 15 11.65 24.44 2.02
C ALA A 15 10.18 24.86 2.22
N ARG A 16 9.80 26.09 1.85
CA ARG A 16 8.40 26.53 1.88
C ARG A 16 7.48 25.70 1.00
N GLY A 17 7.97 25.15 -0.12
CA GLY A 17 7.17 24.25 -0.95
C GLY A 17 6.85 22.93 -0.26
N ILE A 18 7.80 22.40 0.52
CA ILE A 18 7.61 21.19 1.33
C ILE A 18 6.67 21.47 2.50
N LEU A 19 6.86 22.60 3.20
CA LEU A 19 5.94 23.04 4.27
C LEU A 19 4.49 23.15 3.77
N ASN A 20 4.29 23.83 2.64
CA ASN A 20 2.96 23.98 2.04
C ASN A 20 2.34 22.62 1.66
N LEU A 21 3.14 21.69 1.13
CA LEU A 21 2.69 20.33 0.83
C LEU A 21 2.24 19.61 2.11
N VAL A 22 3.05 19.62 3.16
CA VAL A 22 2.75 18.98 4.45
C VAL A 22 1.46 19.55 5.05
N ASP A 23 1.33 20.87 5.09
CA ASP A 23 0.16 21.55 5.65
C ASP A 23 -1.11 21.28 4.82
N ALA A 24 -1.00 21.23 3.48
CA ALA A 24 -2.14 20.93 2.61
C ALA A 24 -2.58 19.46 2.71
N LEU A 25 -1.64 18.52 2.88
CA LEU A 25 -1.96 17.11 3.14
C LEU A 25 -2.74 16.95 4.45
N GLU A 26 -2.39 17.69 5.50
CA GLU A 26 -3.13 17.68 6.78
C GLU A 26 -4.50 18.38 6.71
N ALA A 27 -4.59 19.50 5.98
CA ALA A 27 -5.81 20.28 5.91
C ALA A 27 -6.93 19.61 5.08
N GLY A 28 -6.57 18.74 4.15
CA GLY A 28 -7.52 17.97 3.33
C GLY A 28 -7.95 16.64 3.95
N ASP A 29 -8.91 15.95 3.32
CA ASP A 29 -9.33 14.59 3.71
C ASP A 29 -8.37 13.51 3.17
N HIS A 30 -7.07 13.76 3.31
CA HIS A 30 -6.01 12.88 2.81
C HIS A 30 -5.52 11.89 3.88
N ASP A 31 -5.60 12.25 5.16
CA ASP A 31 -5.12 11.43 6.29
C ASP A 31 -3.69 10.91 6.06
N PRO A 32 -2.69 11.80 5.97
CA PRO A 32 -1.31 11.39 5.68
C PRO A 32 -0.70 10.64 6.87
N HIS A 33 0.10 9.62 6.57
CA HIS A 33 0.79 8.77 7.56
C HIS A 33 2.30 8.98 7.52
N SER A 34 2.87 9.20 6.33
CA SER A 34 4.28 9.56 6.17
C SER A 34 4.54 10.32 4.88
N VAL A 35 5.61 11.13 4.89
CA VAL A 35 6.15 11.83 3.72
C VAL A 35 7.67 11.81 3.78
N LEU A 36 8.30 11.30 2.72
CA LEU A 36 9.75 11.31 2.57
C LEU A 36 10.10 11.82 1.18
N ILE A 37 11.07 12.72 1.09
CA ILE A 37 11.51 13.35 -0.16
C ILE A 37 13.04 13.27 -0.22
N ALA A 38 13.56 12.72 -1.31
CA ALA A 38 14.97 12.74 -1.64
C ALA A 38 15.24 13.52 -2.92
N ARG A 39 16.37 14.22 -2.96
CA ARG A 39 16.87 14.92 -4.14
C ARG A 39 18.39 14.74 -4.26
N HIS A 40 18.86 14.45 -5.47
CA HIS A 40 20.28 14.16 -5.75
C HIS A 40 20.85 13.07 -4.81
N GLY A 41 20.06 12.05 -4.49
CA GLY A 41 20.44 10.96 -3.58
C GLY A 41 20.54 11.35 -2.10
N HIS A 42 20.03 12.52 -1.68
CA HIS A 42 19.97 12.94 -0.28
C HIS A 42 18.53 13.11 0.17
N VAL A 43 18.19 12.61 1.37
CA VAL A 43 16.90 12.88 2.00
C VAL A 43 16.87 14.33 2.46
N VAL A 44 15.92 15.10 1.93
CA VAL A 44 15.74 16.52 2.23
C VAL A 44 14.57 16.79 3.18
N ALA A 45 13.64 15.85 3.28
CA ALA A 45 12.54 15.88 4.23
C ALA A 45 12.09 14.45 4.53
N GLN A 46 11.80 14.16 5.79
CA GLN A 46 11.16 12.93 6.23
C GLN A 46 10.32 13.19 7.47
N GLY A 47 9.13 12.62 7.53
CA GLY A 47 8.25 12.79 8.67
C GLY A 47 7.13 11.75 8.69
N TRP A 48 6.68 11.42 9.89
CA TRP A 48 5.60 10.46 10.14
C TRP A 48 4.59 11.08 11.09
N TRP A 49 3.32 11.00 10.74
CA TRP A 49 2.25 11.47 11.61
C TRP A 49 2.00 10.45 12.71
N THR A 50 2.36 10.77 13.96
CA THR A 50 2.06 9.90 15.12
C THR A 50 0.58 9.50 15.12
N PRO A 51 0.21 8.20 15.19
CA PRO A 51 0.99 7.09 15.73
C PRO A 51 1.79 6.27 14.69
N TYR A 52 1.85 6.68 13.43
CA TYR A 52 2.77 6.07 12.46
C TYR A 52 4.22 6.46 12.80
N ALA A 53 5.19 5.63 12.40
CA ALA A 53 6.61 5.84 12.70
C ALA A 53 7.51 5.14 11.68
N ALA A 54 8.79 5.54 11.65
CA ALA A 54 9.79 5.03 10.72
C ALA A 54 9.95 3.50 10.79
N GLU A 55 9.92 2.93 12.00
CA GLU A 55 10.15 1.51 12.25
C GLU A 55 8.92 0.63 11.95
N ARG A 56 7.78 1.23 11.56
CA ARG A 56 6.52 0.52 11.33
C ARG A 56 6.31 0.22 9.85
N ASN A 57 6.27 -1.07 9.52
CA ASN A 57 5.85 -1.52 8.21
C ASN A 57 4.35 -1.25 7.98
N GLN A 58 4.02 -0.74 6.80
CA GLN A 58 2.63 -0.48 6.38
C GLN A 58 2.22 -1.39 5.23
N LEU A 59 0.97 -1.83 5.21
CA LEU A 59 0.35 -2.45 4.04
C LEU A 59 0.30 -1.45 2.88
N VAL A 60 1.13 -1.66 1.86
CA VAL A 60 1.22 -0.72 0.72
C VAL A 60 0.28 -1.04 -0.45
N TYR A 61 -0.64 -2.01 -0.29
CA TYR A 61 -1.58 -2.43 -1.33
C TYR A 61 -0.90 -2.66 -2.69
N SER A 62 -1.43 -2.07 -3.77
CA SER A 62 -0.97 -2.27 -5.15
C SER A 62 0.47 -1.85 -5.41
N LEU A 63 1.10 -1.05 -4.55
CA LEU A 63 2.52 -0.72 -4.68
C LEU A 63 3.40 -2.00 -4.59
N SER A 64 2.87 -3.08 -4.00
CA SER A 64 3.45 -4.43 -4.05
C SER A 64 3.84 -4.89 -5.47
N LYS A 65 3.10 -4.43 -6.50
CA LYS A 65 3.39 -4.77 -7.90
C LYS A 65 4.74 -4.24 -8.34
N SER A 66 5.09 -3.02 -7.95
CA SER A 66 6.37 -2.42 -8.30
C SER A 66 7.53 -3.18 -7.67
N PHE A 67 7.38 -3.66 -6.42
CA PHE A 67 8.36 -4.58 -5.80
C PHE A 67 8.44 -5.94 -6.53
N THR A 68 7.30 -6.50 -6.93
CA THR A 68 7.24 -7.75 -7.70
C THR A 68 7.90 -7.62 -9.07
N ALA A 69 7.57 -6.56 -9.82
CA ALA A 69 8.17 -6.27 -11.11
C ALA A 69 9.69 -6.04 -10.98
N THR A 70 10.12 -5.31 -9.95
CA THR A 70 11.55 -5.12 -9.68
C THR A 70 12.26 -6.44 -9.40
N THR A 71 11.61 -7.35 -8.67
CA THR A 71 12.12 -8.71 -8.44
C THR A 71 12.22 -9.53 -9.74
N VAL A 72 11.26 -9.36 -10.66
CA VAL A 72 11.31 -9.93 -12.01
C VAL A 72 12.47 -9.32 -12.81
N GLY A 73 12.72 -8.03 -12.67
CA GLY A 73 13.86 -7.34 -13.28
C GLY A 73 15.21 -7.99 -12.96
N LEU A 74 15.43 -8.38 -11.69
CA LEU A 74 16.63 -9.12 -11.29
C LEU A 74 16.82 -10.44 -12.05
N LEU A 75 15.73 -11.13 -12.37
CA LEU A 75 15.77 -12.38 -13.14
C LEU A 75 15.99 -12.12 -14.63
N VAL A 76 15.43 -11.02 -15.17
CA VAL A 76 15.67 -10.58 -16.55
C VAL A 76 17.14 -10.19 -16.74
N ASP A 77 17.69 -9.40 -15.84
CA ASP A 77 19.08 -8.92 -15.91
C ASP A 77 20.11 -10.06 -15.81
N THR A 78 19.76 -11.13 -15.09
CA THR A 78 20.59 -12.35 -15.00
C THR A 78 20.33 -13.34 -16.13
N GLY A 79 19.45 -13.01 -17.09
CA GLY A 79 19.09 -13.87 -18.22
C GLY A 79 18.35 -15.15 -17.82
N ARG A 80 17.80 -15.19 -16.61
CA ARG A 80 17.07 -16.35 -16.09
C ARG A 80 15.65 -16.49 -16.64
N ILE A 81 15.09 -15.37 -17.09
CA ILE A 81 13.85 -15.26 -17.84
C ILE A 81 14.02 -14.15 -18.88
N LEU A 82 13.24 -14.20 -19.94
CA LEU A 82 13.10 -13.14 -20.93
C LEU A 82 11.69 -12.57 -20.88
N LEU A 83 11.53 -11.29 -21.24
CA LEU A 83 10.21 -10.65 -21.28
C LEU A 83 9.24 -11.33 -22.25
N ASP A 84 9.77 -11.94 -23.31
CA ASP A 84 9.01 -12.64 -24.34
C ASP A 84 8.77 -14.12 -24.01
N ASP A 85 9.29 -14.62 -22.88
CA ASP A 85 8.98 -15.98 -22.44
C ASP A 85 7.48 -16.09 -22.14
N CYS A 86 6.86 -17.16 -22.64
CA CYS A 86 5.49 -17.49 -22.32
C CYS A 86 5.38 -17.94 -20.86
N VAL A 87 4.46 -17.32 -20.12
CA VAL A 87 4.26 -17.54 -18.68
C VAL A 87 4.07 -19.02 -18.36
N PHE A 88 3.23 -19.71 -19.13
CA PHE A 88 2.89 -21.11 -18.86
C PHE A 88 3.91 -22.12 -19.40
N ASP A 89 4.92 -21.68 -20.16
CA ASP A 89 6.08 -22.53 -20.49
C ASP A 89 7.05 -22.62 -19.29
N LEU A 90 7.03 -21.62 -18.40
CA LEU A 90 7.90 -21.56 -17.23
C LEU A 90 7.26 -22.19 -15.98
N ILE A 91 5.92 -22.17 -15.87
CA ILE A 91 5.22 -22.74 -14.72
C ILE A 91 5.19 -24.28 -14.85
N PRO A 92 5.70 -25.05 -13.87
CA PRO A 92 5.69 -26.51 -13.94
C PRO A 92 4.28 -27.07 -14.08
N ALA A 93 4.10 -28.08 -14.92
CA ALA A 93 2.82 -28.77 -15.08
C ALA A 93 2.26 -29.34 -13.77
N THR A 94 3.12 -29.59 -12.77
CA THR A 94 2.72 -30.04 -11.41
C THR A 94 2.02 -28.95 -10.58
N GLU A 95 2.13 -27.68 -10.98
CA GLU A 95 1.38 -26.58 -10.35
C GLU A 95 0.03 -26.33 -11.03
N ILE A 96 -0.19 -26.92 -12.21
CA ILE A 96 -1.45 -26.88 -12.94
C ILE A 96 -2.30 -28.09 -12.52
N PRO A 97 -3.60 -27.93 -12.17
CA PRO A 97 -4.44 -29.07 -11.79
C PRO A 97 -4.53 -30.13 -12.88
N THR A 98 -4.69 -31.40 -12.49
CA THR A 98 -4.69 -32.52 -13.42
C THR A 98 -5.83 -32.38 -14.44
N GLY A 99 -5.52 -32.54 -15.73
CA GLY A 99 -6.51 -32.50 -16.80
C GLY A 99 -6.90 -31.09 -17.27
N VAL A 100 -6.39 -30.04 -16.64
CA VAL A 100 -6.55 -28.67 -17.14
C VAL A 100 -5.65 -28.45 -18.35
N GLN A 101 -6.24 -28.10 -19.48
CA GLN A 101 -5.51 -27.68 -20.67
C GLN A 101 -5.30 -26.16 -20.61
N ILE A 102 -4.11 -25.69 -21.00
CA ILE A 102 -3.82 -24.26 -21.09
C ILE A 102 -4.54 -23.71 -22.33
N PRO A 103 -5.52 -22.79 -22.18
CA PRO A 103 -6.20 -22.19 -23.31
C PRO A 103 -5.25 -21.48 -24.27
N GLU A 104 -5.61 -21.44 -25.55
CA GLU A 104 -4.74 -20.95 -26.64
C GLU A 104 -4.19 -19.53 -26.40
N ARG A 105 -5.02 -18.60 -25.89
CA ARG A 105 -4.58 -17.24 -25.57
C ARG A 105 -3.57 -17.20 -24.43
N TYR A 106 -3.70 -18.07 -23.43
CA TYR A 106 -2.73 -18.17 -22.34
C TYR A 106 -1.38 -18.76 -22.80
N GLN A 107 -1.36 -19.60 -23.84
CA GLN A 107 -0.11 -20.10 -24.44
C GLN A 107 0.73 -18.98 -25.10
N ARG A 108 0.10 -17.84 -25.43
CA ARG A 108 0.78 -16.64 -25.98
C ARG A 108 1.00 -15.52 -24.96
N LEU A 109 0.62 -15.75 -23.70
CA LEU A 109 0.76 -14.75 -22.65
C LEU A 109 2.22 -14.72 -22.20
N THR A 110 2.91 -13.59 -22.40
CA THR A 110 4.32 -13.42 -22.03
C THR A 110 4.47 -12.70 -20.70
N ILE A 111 5.67 -12.76 -20.12
CA ILE A 111 6.01 -12.01 -18.90
C ILE A 111 5.79 -10.50 -19.10
N GLY A 112 6.24 -9.97 -20.24
CA GLY A 112 6.06 -8.55 -20.60
C GLY A 112 4.58 -8.15 -20.69
N HIS A 113 3.72 -9.00 -21.24
CA HIS A 113 2.27 -8.77 -21.26
C HIS A 113 1.70 -8.66 -19.84
N CYS A 114 2.10 -9.55 -18.92
CA CYS A 114 1.64 -9.49 -17.54
C CYS A 114 2.10 -8.22 -16.82
N LEU A 115 3.39 -7.86 -16.95
CA LEU A 115 3.96 -6.69 -16.30
C LEU A 115 3.28 -5.38 -16.77
N ALA A 116 2.89 -5.32 -18.04
CA ALA A 116 2.21 -4.19 -18.67
C ALA A 116 0.68 -4.14 -18.45
N MET A 117 0.11 -5.06 -17.63
CA MET A 117 -1.35 -5.20 -17.47
C MET A 117 -2.09 -5.46 -18.79
N ALA A 118 -1.42 -6.15 -19.71
CA ALA A 118 -1.89 -6.41 -21.06
C ALA A 118 -2.18 -7.91 -21.28
N THR A 119 -2.88 -8.54 -20.33
CA THR A 119 -3.14 -9.99 -20.39
C THR A 119 -4.20 -10.39 -21.44
N GLY A 120 -4.85 -9.41 -22.07
CA GLY A 120 -5.99 -9.61 -22.98
C GLY A 120 -7.35 -9.65 -22.27
N HIS A 121 -7.38 -9.60 -20.93
CA HIS A 121 -8.63 -9.39 -20.20
C HIS A 121 -9.11 -7.97 -20.39
N THR A 122 -10.42 -7.78 -20.41
CA THR A 122 -11.07 -6.46 -20.49
C THR A 122 -11.53 -5.93 -19.13
N ALA A 123 -11.41 -6.73 -18.07
CA ALA A 123 -11.74 -6.37 -16.69
C ALA A 123 -10.83 -7.09 -15.68
N GLU A 124 -10.91 -6.67 -14.40
CA GLU A 124 -10.29 -7.35 -13.26
C GLU A 124 -10.88 -8.78 -13.13
N ALA A 125 -10.04 -9.81 -13.07
CA ALA A 125 -10.49 -11.22 -13.09
C ALA A 125 -10.16 -12.00 -11.81
N TRP A 126 -9.40 -11.42 -10.87
CA TRP A 126 -8.93 -12.10 -9.68
C TRP A 126 -10.04 -12.48 -8.72
N THR A 127 -10.99 -11.57 -8.48
CA THR A 127 -12.07 -11.82 -7.52
C THR A 127 -12.92 -13.03 -7.95
N GLU A 128 -13.22 -13.15 -9.24
CA GLU A 128 -13.95 -14.31 -9.75
C GLU A 128 -13.10 -15.59 -9.70
N ALA A 129 -11.81 -15.52 -10.05
CA ALA A 129 -10.91 -16.68 -9.99
C ALA A 129 -10.80 -17.25 -8.56
N VAL A 130 -10.60 -16.40 -7.56
CA VAL A 130 -10.56 -16.83 -6.15
C VAL A 130 -11.90 -17.40 -5.70
N SER A 131 -13.01 -16.77 -6.07
CA SER A 131 -14.36 -17.26 -5.75
C SER A 131 -14.63 -18.63 -6.38
N ALA A 132 -14.21 -18.84 -7.62
CA ALA A 132 -14.32 -20.12 -8.31
C ALA A 132 -13.47 -21.21 -7.65
N ALA A 133 -12.21 -20.90 -7.30
CA ALA A 133 -11.33 -21.82 -6.60
C ALA A 133 -11.89 -22.24 -5.22
N ALA A 134 -12.56 -21.33 -4.52
CA ALA A 134 -13.21 -21.62 -3.24
C ALA A 134 -14.46 -22.52 -3.38
N ARG A 135 -15.22 -22.38 -4.47
CA ARG A 135 -16.42 -23.22 -4.74
C ARG A 135 -16.06 -24.64 -5.16
N ALA A 136 -14.94 -24.82 -5.82
CA ALA A 136 -14.48 -26.11 -6.34
C ALA A 136 -12.99 -26.35 -6.00
N PRO A 137 -12.67 -26.55 -4.71
CA PRO A 137 -11.29 -26.78 -4.30
C PRO A 137 -10.76 -28.08 -4.93
N SER A 138 -9.70 -27.95 -5.71
CA SER A 138 -8.96 -29.09 -6.28
C SER A 138 -7.98 -29.60 -5.23
N ALA A 139 -8.16 -30.85 -4.79
CA ALA A 139 -7.30 -31.50 -3.81
C ALA A 139 -5.95 -31.97 -4.39
N ASP A 140 -5.83 -31.98 -5.71
CA ASP A 140 -4.65 -32.41 -6.46
C ASP A 140 -3.76 -31.25 -6.92
N SER A 141 -4.15 -29.99 -6.70
CA SER A 141 -3.37 -28.82 -7.07
C SER A 141 -2.65 -28.18 -5.89
N SER A 142 -1.38 -27.85 -6.09
CA SER A 142 -0.61 -27.01 -5.15
C SER A 142 -0.96 -25.51 -5.27
N ASP A 143 -1.74 -25.14 -6.29
CA ASP A 143 -2.31 -23.81 -6.51
C ASP A 143 -3.69 -23.90 -7.22
N PRO A 144 -4.80 -24.02 -6.47
CA PRO A 144 -6.14 -24.07 -7.06
C PRO A 144 -6.55 -22.75 -7.74
N VAL A 145 -5.93 -21.62 -7.38
CA VAL A 145 -6.22 -20.32 -8.01
C VAL A 145 -5.69 -20.30 -9.43
N LEU A 146 -4.51 -20.88 -9.68
CA LEU A 146 -3.97 -21.01 -11.03
C LEU A 146 -4.91 -21.80 -11.96
N GLY A 147 -5.51 -22.87 -11.44
CA GLY A 147 -6.55 -23.64 -12.15
C GLY A 147 -7.78 -22.79 -12.51
N ALA A 148 -8.25 -21.98 -11.56
CA ALA A 148 -9.38 -21.09 -11.79
C ALA A 148 -9.06 -19.97 -12.79
N ILE A 149 -7.84 -19.44 -12.78
CA ILE A 149 -7.36 -18.49 -13.80
C ILE A 149 -7.40 -19.14 -15.19
N LEU A 150 -6.87 -20.35 -15.33
CA LEU A 150 -6.87 -21.08 -16.60
C LEU A 150 -8.28 -21.42 -17.10
N ALA A 151 -9.26 -21.59 -16.20
CA ALA A 151 -10.65 -21.82 -16.55
C ALA A 151 -11.37 -20.57 -17.10
N ALA A 152 -10.80 -19.38 -16.92
CA ALA A 152 -11.32 -18.10 -17.40
C ALA A 152 -10.28 -17.45 -18.34
N PRO A 153 -10.22 -17.85 -19.63
CA PRO A 153 -9.30 -17.25 -20.59
C PRO A 153 -9.65 -15.79 -20.91
N PRO A 154 -8.64 -14.96 -21.26
CA PRO A 154 -8.86 -13.56 -21.65
C PRO A 154 -9.78 -13.43 -22.86
N GLU A 155 -10.53 -12.33 -22.94
CA GLU A 155 -11.43 -12.08 -24.07
C GLU A 155 -10.69 -11.67 -25.35
N GLN A 156 -9.56 -10.97 -25.21
CA GLN A 156 -8.74 -10.42 -26.29
C GLN A 156 -7.35 -11.06 -26.35
N GLU A 157 -6.56 -10.74 -27.38
CA GLU A 157 -5.18 -11.25 -27.47
C GLU A 157 -4.30 -10.62 -26.39
N PRO A 158 -3.40 -11.38 -25.76
CA PRO A 158 -2.35 -10.79 -24.93
C PRO A 158 -1.60 -9.68 -25.70
N GLY A 159 -1.31 -8.58 -25.01
CA GLY A 159 -0.68 -7.39 -25.57
C GLY A 159 -1.63 -6.42 -26.30
N SER A 160 -2.89 -6.80 -26.56
CA SER A 160 -3.79 -5.97 -27.39
C SER A 160 -4.59 -4.89 -26.64
N VAL A 161 -4.84 -5.08 -25.34
CA VAL A 161 -5.64 -4.16 -24.51
C VAL A 161 -5.03 -4.04 -23.12
N PHE A 162 -5.18 -2.87 -22.52
CA PHE A 162 -4.85 -2.64 -21.11
C PHE A 162 -6.09 -2.90 -20.23
N ALA A 163 -5.92 -3.68 -19.18
CA ALA A 163 -6.85 -3.77 -18.07
C ALA A 163 -6.09 -3.99 -16.76
N TYR A 164 -6.29 -3.10 -15.79
CA TYR A 164 -5.62 -3.20 -14.49
C TYR A 164 -6.11 -4.44 -13.73
N ASN A 165 -5.33 -5.52 -13.76
CA ASN A 165 -5.80 -6.86 -13.42
C ASN A 165 -4.81 -7.60 -12.51
N GLN A 166 -5.28 -8.08 -11.36
CA GLN A 166 -4.39 -8.67 -10.35
C GLN A 166 -3.82 -10.03 -10.76
N ILE A 167 -4.52 -10.76 -11.64
CA ILE A 167 -4.02 -12.05 -12.15
C ILE A 167 -2.67 -11.87 -12.86
N ALA A 168 -2.46 -10.72 -13.52
CA ALA A 168 -1.27 -10.44 -14.32
C ALA A 168 -0.02 -10.50 -13.43
N THR A 169 -0.07 -9.79 -12.31
CA THR A 169 1.04 -9.80 -11.35
C THR A 169 1.12 -11.10 -10.55
N TYR A 170 -0.01 -11.75 -10.25
CA TYR A 170 0.01 -13.07 -9.60
C TYR A 170 0.75 -14.12 -10.45
N LEU A 171 0.52 -14.13 -11.76
CA LEU A 171 1.19 -15.04 -12.70
C LEU A 171 2.71 -14.81 -12.74
N VAL A 172 3.19 -13.56 -12.74
CA VAL A 172 4.65 -13.32 -12.70
C VAL A 172 5.25 -13.67 -11.34
N ALA A 173 4.51 -13.54 -10.23
CA ALA A 173 4.95 -14.05 -8.93
C ALA A 173 5.07 -15.60 -8.95
N ALA A 174 4.14 -16.29 -9.61
CA ALA A 174 4.23 -17.73 -9.83
C ALA A 174 5.45 -18.10 -10.69
N VAL A 175 5.77 -17.32 -11.74
CA VAL A 175 6.98 -17.51 -12.54
C VAL A 175 8.25 -17.33 -11.71
N VAL A 176 8.34 -16.30 -10.85
CA VAL A 176 9.48 -16.12 -9.93
C VAL A 176 9.68 -17.39 -9.10
N ARG A 177 8.61 -17.95 -8.55
CA ARG A 177 8.70 -19.18 -7.77
C ARG A 177 9.11 -20.39 -8.61
N ALA A 178 8.49 -20.58 -9.76
CA ALA A 178 8.77 -21.66 -10.68
C ALA A 178 10.24 -21.69 -11.07
N VAL A 179 10.79 -20.54 -11.47
CA VAL A 179 12.17 -20.47 -11.94
C VAL A 179 13.15 -20.55 -10.78
N THR A 180 12.88 -19.94 -9.62
CA THR A 180 13.85 -19.88 -8.50
C THR A 180 13.78 -21.07 -7.54
N GLY A 181 12.65 -21.77 -7.50
CA GLY A 181 12.33 -22.73 -6.44
C GLY A 181 12.04 -22.08 -5.07
N GLN A 182 11.96 -20.75 -4.98
CA GLN A 182 11.76 -19.98 -3.75
C GLN A 182 10.45 -19.19 -3.78
N GLY A 183 9.84 -18.90 -2.63
CA GLY A 183 8.73 -17.94 -2.57
C GLY A 183 9.17 -16.55 -3.03
N LEU A 184 8.21 -15.71 -3.46
CA LEU A 184 8.53 -14.36 -3.97
C LEU A 184 9.29 -13.55 -2.91
N LEU A 185 8.81 -13.57 -1.67
CA LEU A 185 9.43 -12.88 -0.54
C LEU A 185 10.83 -13.42 -0.25
N ASP A 186 11.00 -14.75 -0.22
CA ASP A 186 12.28 -15.39 0.10
C ASP A 186 13.35 -15.10 -0.97
N PHE A 187 12.94 -15.04 -2.23
CA PHE A 187 13.83 -14.69 -3.33
C PHE A 187 14.21 -13.20 -3.31
N ALA A 188 13.22 -12.32 -3.11
CA ALA A 188 13.37 -10.87 -3.12
C ALA A 188 14.14 -10.34 -1.89
N ARG A 189 14.00 -10.99 -0.73
CA ARG A 189 14.56 -10.50 0.53
C ARG A 189 16.06 -10.18 0.45
N PRO A 190 16.96 -11.13 0.16
CA PRO A 190 18.40 -10.85 0.17
C PRO A 190 18.89 -10.05 -1.05
N ARG A 191 18.05 -9.86 -2.09
CA ARG A 191 18.48 -9.28 -3.38
C ARG A 191 17.90 -7.90 -3.66
N LEU A 192 16.80 -7.56 -3.01
CA LEU A 192 16.07 -6.33 -3.20
C LEU A 192 15.69 -5.72 -1.86
N LEU A 193 14.94 -6.44 -1.02
CA LEU A 193 14.34 -5.83 0.18
C LEU A 193 15.39 -5.46 1.24
N ASP A 194 16.31 -6.37 1.56
CA ASP A 194 17.39 -6.10 2.52
C ASP A 194 18.33 -4.98 2.02
N PRO A 195 18.77 -4.96 0.73
CA PRO A 195 19.50 -3.82 0.17
C PRO A 195 18.78 -2.48 0.36
N LEU A 196 17.46 -2.44 0.08
CA LEU A 196 16.62 -1.25 0.25
C LEU A 196 16.30 -0.91 1.72
N GLY A 197 16.83 -1.68 2.69
CA GLY A 197 16.64 -1.44 4.12
C GLY A 197 15.31 -1.93 4.68
N ALA A 198 14.54 -2.73 3.94
CA ALA A 198 13.27 -3.25 4.40
C ALA A 198 13.47 -4.42 5.36
N THR A 199 13.13 -4.24 6.64
CA THR A 199 13.19 -5.27 7.69
C THR A 199 11.79 -5.83 7.99
N ASP A 200 11.72 -7.04 8.57
CA ASP A 200 10.46 -7.68 9.01
C ASP A 200 9.32 -7.67 7.99
N VAL A 201 9.69 -7.75 6.71
CA VAL A 201 8.74 -7.72 5.60
C VAL A 201 7.82 -8.93 5.67
N ARG A 202 6.51 -8.67 5.63
CA ARG A 202 5.45 -9.66 5.49
C ARG A 202 4.75 -9.47 4.16
N TRP A 203 4.18 -10.55 3.63
CA TRP A 203 3.40 -10.50 2.40
C TRP A 203 2.13 -11.33 2.58
N HIS A 204 0.96 -10.78 2.24
CA HIS A 204 -0.26 -11.57 2.17
C HIS A 204 -0.11 -12.74 1.19
N ARG A 205 -0.66 -13.87 1.60
CA ARG A 205 -0.61 -15.13 0.85
C ARG A 205 -2.00 -15.66 0.55
N THR A 206 -2.09 -16.52 -0.47
CA THR A 206 -3.25 -17.40 -0.67
C THR A 206 -3.36 -18.41 0.46
N ALA A 207 -4.49 -19.14 0.53
CA ALA A 207 -4.67 -20.23 1.49
C ALA A 207 -3.61 -21.35 1.36
N THR A 208 -3.02 -21.51 0.17
CA THR A 208 -1.91 -22.46 -0.09
C THR A 208 -0.52 -21.86 0.14
N GLY A 209 -0.44 -20.66 0.74
CA GLY A 209 0.81 -20.03 1.14
C GLY A 209 1.57 -19.36 0.00
N ARG A 210 0.94 -19.03 -1.13
CA ARG A 210 1.58 -18.32 -2.25
C ARG A 210 1.49 -16.82 -2.05
N GLU A 211 2.60 -16.08 -2.11
CA GLU A 211 2.57 -14.62 -2.08
C GLU A 211 1.71 -14.10 -3.24
N LEU A 212 0.90 -13.08 -2.96
CA LEU A 212 0.00 -12.55 -3.98
C LEU A 212 0.73 -11.74 -5.06
N GLY A 213 1.85 -11.11 -4.71
CA GLY A 213 2.64 -10.25 -5.61
C GLY A 213 1.95 -8.91 -5.95
N PHE A 214 0.66 -8.93 -6.26
CA PHE A 214 -0.08 -7.73 -6.66
C PHE A 214 -0.50 -6.83 -5.48
N SER A 215 -0.52 -7.36 -4.27
CA SER A 215 -0.92 -6.67 -3.04
C SER A 215 -0.34 -7.40 -1.82
N GLY A 216 -0.34 -6.75 -0.67
CA GLY A 216 -0.12 -7.40 0.62
C GLY A 216 1.28 -7.30 1.19
N ILE A 217 2.25 -6.71 0.47
CA ILE A 217 3.56 -6.45 1.08
C ILE A 217 3.41 -5.39 2.17
N HIS A 218 4.02 -5.65 3.33
CA HIS A 218 4.15 -4.71 4.42
C HIS A 218 5.60 -4.24 4.46
N VAL A 219 5.82 -2.95 4.21
CA VAL A 219 7.16 -2.33 4.17
C VAL A 219 7.11 -0.93 4.77
N GLY A 220 8.22 -0.48 5.33
CA GLY A 220 8.38 0.88 5.83
C GLY A 220 8.49 1.90 4.68
N SER A 221 8.15 3.16 4.98
CA SER A 221 8.19 4.26 4.00
C SER A 221 9.60 4.52 3.44
N GLU A 222 10.64 4.21 4.21
CA GLU A 222 12.03 4.28 3.75
C GLU A 222 12.32 3.31 2.60
N ALA A 223 11.77 2.08 2.65
CA ALA A 223 11.91 1.10 1.57
C ALA A 223 11.14 1.52 0.31
N ILE A 224 10.02 2.24 0.48
CA ILE A 224 9.28 2.85 -0.63
C ILE A 224 10.13 3.94 -1.30
N LEU A 225 10.74 4.83 -0.50
CA LEU A 225 11.64 5.86 -1.01
C LEU A 225 12.87 5.23 -1.69
N ALA A 226 13.43 4.17 -1.10
CA ALA A 226 14.57 3.45 -1.64
C ALA A 226 14.25 2.82 -3.00
N LEU A 227 13.05 2.23 -3.15
CA LEU A 227 12.56 1.73 -4.45
C LEU A 227 12.49 2.88 -5.48
N ALA A 228 11.91 4.01 -5.11
CA ALA A 228 11.80 5.19 -5.97
C ALA A 228 13.17 5.74 -6.38
N GLN A 229 14.09 5.91 -5.42
CA GLN A 229 15.45 6.39 -5.66
C GLN A 229 16.26 5.41 -6.53
N THR A 230 16.11 4.11 -6.33
CA THR A 230 16.79 3.10 -7.17
C THR A 230 16.35 3.22 -8.64
N HIS A 231 15.06 3.46 -8.88
CA HIS A 231 14.56 3.69 -10.25
C HIS A 231 14.97 5.06 -10.80
N LEU A 232 15.04 6.08 -9.94
CA LEU A 232 15.57 7.41 -10.31
C LEU A 232 17.03 7.32 -10.78
N ASP A 233 17.84 6.54 -10.07
CA ASP A 233 19.27 6.33 -10.33
C ASP A 233 19.53 5.20 -11.35
N ALA A 234 18.58 4.93 -12.24
CA ALA A 234 18.70 3.95 -13.32
C ALA A 234 19.14 2.55 -12.84
N GLY A 235 18.59 2.11 -11.70
CA GLY A 235 18.79 0.78 -11.14
C GLY A 235 19.92 0.70 -10.12
N ARG A 236 20.60 1.82 -9.87
CA ARG A 236 21.67 1.90 -8.87
C ARG A 236 21.09 2.24 -7.50
N TRP A 237 21.47 1.47 -6.49
CA TRP A 237 21.22 1.79 -5.10
C TRP A 237 22.56 2.00 -4.40
N GLN A 238 22.82 3.25 -4.02
CA GLN A 238 24.13 3.66 -3.50
C GLN A 238 25.25 3.33 -4.51
N ASP A 239 26.20 2.48 -4.13
CA ASP A 239 27.33 2.06 -4.97
C ASP A 239 27.07 0.75 -5.72
N GLU A 240 25.90 0.12 -5.53
CA GLU A 240 25.55 -1.16 -6.14
C GLU A 240 24.57 -0.99 -7.31
N GLN A 241 24.86 -1.64 -8.44
CA GLN A 241 23.92 -1.75 -9.56
C GLN A 241 22.97 -2.92 -9.27
N LEU A 242 21.80 -2.64 -8.69
CA LEU A 242 20.81 -3.67 -8.38
C LEU A 242 20.05 -4.13 -9.62
N LEU A 243 19.68 -3.20 -10.49
CA LEU A 243 18.96 -3.46 -11.74
C LEU A 243 19.73 -2.84 -12.89
N SER A 244 19.63 -3.38 -14.11
CA SER A 244 20.22 -2.74 -15.28
C SER A 244 19.50 -1.42 -15.62
N PRO A 245 20.23 -0.41 -16.13
CA PRO A 245 19.60 0.79 -16.69
C PRO A 245 18.59 0.45 -17.80
N GLU A 246 18.85 -0.60 -18.58
CA GLU A 246 17.94 -1.11 -19.61
C GLU A 246 16.62 -1.60 -19.04
N TRP A 247 16.66 -2.35 -17.93
CA TRP A 247 15.45 -2.78 -17.21
C TRP A 247 14.66 -1.58 -16.73
N VAL A 248 15.29 -0.61 -16.06
CA VAL A 248 14.58 0.57 -15.53
C VAL A 248 13.95 1.40 -16.64
N ALA A 249 14.68 1.64 -17.73
CA ALA A 249 14.15 2.34 -18.89
C ALA A 249 12.96 1.61 -19.51
N ARG A 250 13.02 0.28 -19.59
CA ARG A 250 11.92 -0.54 -20.10
C ARG A 250 10.71 -0.54 -19.16
N ALA A 251 10.94 -0.66 -17.86
CA ALA A 251 9.88 -0.80 -16.87
C ALA A 251 9.07 0.48 -16.66
N THR A 252 9.69 1.64 -16.93
CA THR A 252 9.06 2.95 -16.69
C THR A 252 8.53 3.60 -17.97
N ALA A 253 8.89 3.06 -19.14
CA ALA A 253 8.30 3.46 -20.41
C ALA A 253 6.85 2.97 -20.54
N SER A 254 5.97 3.84 -21.05
CA SER A 254 4.59 3.45 -21.36
C SER A 254 4.55 2.31 -22.37
N ALA A 255 3.72 1.29 -22.09
CA ALA A 255 3.45 0.19 -23.01
C ALA A 255 2.64 0.62 -24.25
N GLY A 256 2.22 1.89 -24.33
CA GLY A 256 1.47 2.42 -25.47
C GLY A 256 0.00 1.99 -25.53
N LEU A 257 -0.49 1.33 -24.47
CA LEU A 257 -1.88 0.94 -24.34
C LEU A 257 -2.63 1.96 -23.48
N PRO A 258 -3.71 2.59 -24.00
CA PRO A 258 -4.46 3.59 -23.25
C PRO A 258 -5.25 2.94 -22.11
N ASN A 259 -5.37 3.65 -20.99
CA ASN A 259 -6.32 3.27 -19.94
C ASN A 259 -7.75 3.49 -20.48
N PRO A 260 -8.59 2.44 -20.57
CA PRO A 260 -9.92 2.54 -21.17
C PRO A 260 -10.96 3.19 -20.24
N ASP A 261 -10.63 3.43 -18.97
CA ASP A 261 -11.55 4.06 -18.02
C ASP A 261 -11.82 5.54 -18.39
N PRO A 262 -13.05 5.91 -18.79
CA PRO A 262 -13.36 7.30 -19.15
C PRO A 262 -13.37 8.24 -17.95
N ALA A 263 -13.43 7.71 -16.72
CA ALA A 263 -13.35 8.46 -15.48
C ALA A 263 -11.90 8.56 -14.94
N ALA A 264 -10.92 8.02 -15.67
CA ALA A 264 -9.53 8.07 -15.26
C ALA A 264 -9.07 9.53 -15.08
N SER A 265 -8.51 9.81 -13.90
CA SER A 265 -7.90 11.08 -13.57
C SER A 265 -6.71 11.42 -14.48
N PRO A 266 -6.32 12.71 -14.61
CA PRO A 266 -5.30 13.15 -15.56
C PRO A 266 -3.99 12.36 -15.54
N ASP A 267 -3.55 11.88 -14.37
CA ASP A 267 -2.34 11.07 -14.25
C ASP A 267 -2.55 9.60 -14.64
N TRP A 268 -3.72 8.99 -14.40
CA TRP A 268 -4.01 7.61 -14.83
C TRP A 268 -4.26 7.48 -16.34
N THR A 269 -4.46 8.59 -17.05
CA THR A 269 -4.55 8.60 -18.52
C THR A 269 -3.19 8.55 -19.23
N ARG A 270 -2.07 8.70 -18.50
CA ARG A 270 -0.73 8.82 -19.08
C ARG A 270 -0.10 7.50 -19.50
N GLY A 271 -0.74 6.39 -19.16
CA GLY A 271 -0.31 5.04 -19.52
C GLY A 271 0.39 4.32 -18.37
N TYR A 272 0.81 3.10 -18.68
CA TYR A 272 1.37 2.16 -17.73
C TYR A 272 2.59 1.46 -18.35
N GLY A 273 3.66 1.36 -17.57
CA GLY A 273 4.84 0.54 -17.88
C GLY A 273 4.75 -0.83 -17.22
N TYR A 274 5.89 -1.37 -16.80
CA TYR A 274 5.96 -2.63 -16.06
C TYR A 274 5.74 -2.42 -14.57
N SER A 275 4.46 -2.40 -14.19
CA SER A 275 4.02 -2.13 -12.81
C SER A 275 4.33 -0.72 -12.28
N PHE A 276 4.46 0.25 -13.18
CA PHE A 276 4.58 1.69 -12.88
C PHE A 276 3.59 2.47 -13.73
N TRP A 277 2.87 3.42 -13.12
CA TRP A 277 2.04 4.38 -13.82
C TRP A 277 2.90 5.53 -14.34
N ASN A 278 2.73 5.91 -15.61
CA ASN A 278 3.21 7.21 -16.05
C ASN A 278 2.35 8.32 -15.42
N ALA A 279 2.91 9.52 -15.31
CA ALA A 279 2.23 10.69 -14.75
C ALA A 279 2.47 11.92 -15.64
N ARG A 280 1.81 13.04 -15.33
CA ARG A 280 2.11 14.34 -15.95
C ARG A 280 3.56 14.76 -15.74
N HIS A 281 4.13 14.33 -14.61
CA HIS A 281 5.51 14.54 -14.24
C HIS A 281 6.11 13.19 -13.80
N GLY A 282 7.07 12.68 -14.57
CA GLY A 282 7.72 11.39 -14.30
C GLY A 282 6.77 10.18 -14.28
N TYR A 283 6.96 9.30 -13.29
CA TYR A 283 6.22 8.05 -13.12
C TYR A 283 6.11 7.67 -11.64
N ARG A 284 5.26 6.69 -11.34
CA ARG A 284 4.98 6.29 -9.95
C ARG A 284 4.51 4.84 -9.79
N GLY A 285 4.75 4.29 -8.62
CA GLY A 285 4.02 3.12 -8.11
C GLY A 285 2.84 3.56 -7.27
N ASP A 286 1.68 2.93 -7.49
CA ASP A 286 0.42 3.26 -6.80
C ASP A 286 -0.03 2.11 -5.90
N GLY A 287 -0.31 2.41 -4.65
CA GLY A 287 -1.06 1.61 -3.69
C GLY A 287 -2.39 2.27 -3.36
N ALA A 288 -3.42 1.46 -3.18
CA ALA A 288 -4.73 1.94 -2.75
C ALA A 288 -4.61 2.74 -1.45
N PHE A 289 -5.49 3.73 -1.30
CA PHE A 289 -5.49 4.66 -0.17
C PHE A 289 -4.32 5.67 -0.16
N GLY A 290 -3.57 5.79 -1.27
CA GLY A 290 -2.51 6.81 -1.42
C GLY A 290 -1.14 6.35 -0.93
N GLN A 291 -0.73 5.12 -1.29
CA GLN A 291 0.63 4.63 -1.04
C GLN A 291 1.45 4.86 -2.30
N PHE A 292 2.36 5.83 -2.28
CA PHE A 292 3.03 6.30 -3.48
C PHE A 292 4.54 6.10 -3.38
N ALA A 293 5.12 5.58 -4.47
CA ALA A 293 6.51 5.77 -4.83
C ALA A 293 6.54 6.67 -6.07
N ILE A 294 6.88 7.95 -5.95
CA ILE A 294 6.91 8.90 -7.08
C ILE A 294 8.36 9.15 -7.48
N VAL A 295 8.61 9.15 -8.79
CA VAL A 295 9.92 9.42 -9.37
C VAL A 295 9.79 10.55 -10.38
N LEU A 296 10.63 11.56 -10.23
CA LEU A 296 10.70 12.76 -11.07
C LEU A 296 12.09 12.87 -11.70
N PRO A 297 12.33 12.18 -12.83
CA PRO A 297 13.65 12.12 -13.45
C PRO A 297 14.19 13.51 -13.84
N GLU A 298 13.34 14.39 -14.39
CA GLU A 298 13.79 15.72 -14.81
C GLU A 298 14.23 16.61 -13.64
N GLN A 299 13.73 16.35 -12.43
CA GLN A 299 14.04 17.10 -11.22
C GLN A 299 15.07 16.42 -10.32
N ASN A 300 15.44 15.18 -10.64
CA ASN A 300 16.25 14.30 -9.79
C ASN A 300 15.65 14.16 -8.37
N VAL A 301 14.33 13.89 -8.30
CA VAL A 301 13.58 13.75 -7.04
C VAL A 301 12.89 12.39 -6.96
N ALA A 302 12.96 11.78 -5.77
CA ALA A 302 12.19 10.60 -5.38
C ALA A 302 11.33 10.93 -4.16
N ILE A 303 10.10 10.43 -4.11
CA ILE A 303 9.15 10.73 -3.03
C ILE A 303 8.44 9.44 -2.60
N ALA A 304 8.29 9.27 -1.29
CA ALA A 304 7.36 8.31 -0.69
C ALA A 304 6.28 9.05 0.09
N ILE A 305 5.01 8.70 -0.15
CA ILE A 305 3.86 9.18 0.64
C ILE A 305 3.00 7.98 1.01
N THR A 306 2.54 7.90 2.24
CA THR A 306 1.52 6.93 2.68
C THR A 306 0.37 7.66 3.35
N SER A 307 -0.86 7.18 3.17
CA SER A 307 -2.06 7.86 3.66
C SER A 307 -3.29 6.95 3.76
N GLU A 308 -4.43 7.47 4.20
CA GLU A 308 -5.75 6.84 4.07
C GLU A 308 -6.68 7.68 3.18
N THR A 309 -6.44 7.73 1.86
CA THR A 309 -7.31 8.52 0.95
C THR A 309 -7.70 7.84 -0.34
N THR A 310 -8.98 7.94 -0.66
CA THR A 310 -9.52 7.49 -1.96
C THR A 310 -9.33 8.54 -3.05
N ASP A 311 -9.08 9.80 -2.69
CA ASP A 311 -8.76 10.87 -3.64
C ASP A 311 -7.24 10.95 -3.86
N MET A 312 -6.75 9.92 -4.54
CA MET A 312 -5.33 9.78 -4.88
C MET A 312 -4.84 10.86 -5.83
N GLN A 313 -5.72 11.40 -6.69
CA GLN A 313 -5.36 12.45 -7.64
C GLN A 313 -5.07 13.77 -6.92
N ALA A 314 -5.86 14.13 -5.90
CA ALA A 314 -5.62 15.33 -5.12
C ALA A 314 -4.24 15.32 -4.44
N VAL A 315 -3.79 14.17 -3.91
CA VAL A 315 -2.43 14.05 -3.33
C VAL A 315 -1.35 14.35 -4.38
N LEU A 316 -1.50 13.82 -5.59
CA LEU A 316 -0.57 14.10 -6.69
C LEU A 316 -0.61 15.58 -7.09
N ASP A 317 -1.80 16.19 -7.19
CA ASP A 317 -1.95 17.61 -7.49
C ASP A 317 -1.22 18.49 -6.47
N LEU A 318 -1.29 18.17 -5.17
CA LEU A 318 -0.52 18.89 -4.15
C LEU A 318 1.00 18.80 -4.39
N VAL A 319 1.51 17.64 -4.81
CA VAL A 319 2.93 17.49 -5.18
C VAL A 319 3.27 18.37 -6.39
N TRP A 320 2.40 18.40 -7.41
CA TRP A 320 2.60 19.18 -8.63
C TRP A 320 2.49 20.69 -8.43
N GLU A 321 1.58 21.14 -7.57
CA GLU A 321 1.22 22.54 -7.43
C GLU A 321 2.00 23.24 -6.31
N LEU A 322 2.40 22.50 -5.26
CA LEU A 322 3.05 23.09 -4.08
C LEU A 322 4.53 22.74 -3.99
N PHE A 323 4.88 21.47 -4.18
CA PHE A 323 6.27 21.03 -4.05
C PHE A 323 7.07 21.27 -5.33
N LEU A 324 6.58 20.80 -6.48
CA LEU A 324 7.34 20.85 -7.74
C LEU A 324 7.82 22.27 -8.13
N PRO A 325 7.03 23.36 -7.94
CA PRO A 325 7.49 24.72 -8.25
C PRO A 325 8.62 25.24 -7.35
N ALA A 326 8.83 24.61 -6.19
CA ALA A 326 9.88 24.93 -5.23
C ALA A 326 11.23 24.24 -5.54
N VAL A 327 11.24 23.27 -6.46
CA VAL A 327 12.47 22.66 -6.99
C VAL A 327 13.22 23.66 -7.86
N ASP A 328 14.55 23.63 -7.81
CA ASP A 328 15.46 24.58 -8.48
C ASP A 328 15.24 26.04 -8.06
N ARG A 329 14.75 26.23 -6.84
CA ARG A 329 14.61 27.55 -6.21
C ARG A 329 15.69 27.75 -5.16
N LYS A 330 16.02 29.02 -4.93
CA LYS A 330 16.94 29.40 -3.86
C LYS A 330 16.27 29.10 -2.52
N GLY A 331 16.89 28.22 -1.74
CA GLY A 331 16.45 27.94 -0.37
C GLY A 331 16.80 29.05 0.62
N ASP A 332 16.32 28.86 1.84
CA ASP A 332 16.39 29.83 2.93
C ASP A 332 16.58 29.07 4.25
N ASP A 333 17.68 29.33 4.97
CA ASP A 333 18.07 28.54 6.15
C ASP A 333 17.00 28.60 7.26
N ASP A 334 16.31 29.73 7.41
CA ASP A 334 15.19 29.88 8.36
C ASP A 334 14.01 28.98 7.97
N ALA A 335 13.71 28.85 6.68
CA ALA A 335 12.67 27.95 6.18
C ALA A 335 13.06 26.48 6.33
N ASP A 336 14.34 26.13 6.19
CA ASP A 336 14.83 24.77 6.45
C ASP A 336 14.65 24.39 7.94
N LEU A 337 14.98 25.31 8.86
CA LEU A 337 14.79 25.11 10.30
C LEU A 337 13.31 24.95 10.67
N GLU A 338 12.43 25.77 10.07
CA GLU A 338 10.99 25.66 10.30
C GLU A 338 10.43 24.34 9.75
N LEU A 339 10.89 23.89 8.57
CA LEU A 339 10.53 22.58 8.03
C LEU A 339 10.95 21.46 8.96
N ALA A 340 12.19 21.47 9.46
CA ALA A 340 12.68 20.45 10.38
C ALA A 340 11.80 20.37 11.65
N ARG A 341 11.50 21.51 12.27
CA ARG A 341 10.60 21.58 13.45
C ARG A 341 9.20 21.05 13.11
N ARG A 342 8.67 21.42 11.94
CA ARG A 342 7.35 21.00 11.49
C ARG A 342 7.24 19.49 11.29
N LEU A 343 8.27 18.87 10.71
CA LEU A 343 8.33 17.43 10.46
C LEU A 343 8.43 16.62 11.77
N ASP A 344 9.16 17.12 12.78
CA ASP A 344 9.27 16.49 14.11
C ASP A 344 7.96 16.53 14.90
N GLU A 345 7.06 17.46 14.55
CA GLU A 345 5.80 17.69 15.24
C GLU A 345 4.60 16.99 14.60
N LEU A 346 4.79 16.23 13.52
CA LEU A 346 3.70 15.60 12.78
C LEU A 346 2.92 14.60 13.65
N ARG A 347 1.61 14.80 13.70
CA ARG A 347 0.69 14.02 14.52
C ARG A 347 -0.69 13.98 13.88
N VAL A 348 -1.26 12.80 13.81
CA VAL A 348 -2.67 12.67 13.46
C VAL A 348 -3.50 13.29 14.59
N PRO A 349 -4.49 14.15 14.29
CA PRO A 349 -5.44 14.65 15.28
C PRO A 349 -6.09 13.53 16.11
N THR A 350 -6.15 13.73 17.42
CA THR A 350 -6.77 12.80 18.39
C THR A 350 -8.11 13.33 18.88
N ILE A 351 -8.94 12.44 19.41
CA ILE A 351 -10.16 12.79 20.13
C ILE A 351 -9.85 12.83 21.63
N ALA A 352 -10.25 13.92 22.29
CA ALA A 352 -10.14 14.11 23.73
C ALA A 352 -11.53 14.27 24.37
N SER A 353 -11.60 14.08 25.68
CA SER A 353 -12.80 14.36 26.46
C SER A 353 -13.03 15.87 26.53
N THR A 354 -14.23 16.29 26.14
CA THR A 354 -14.73 17.66 26.31
C THR A 354 -15.80 17.76 27.40
N GLY A 355 -16.34 16.63 27.87
CA GLY A 355 -17.33 16.56 28.94
C GLY A 355 -17.11 15.38 29.89
N PRO A 356 -17.87 15.32 31.01
CA PRO A 356 -17.82 14.19 31.92
C PRO A 356 -18.54 12.97 31.32
N GLY A 357 -18.12 11.77 31.71
CA GLY A 357 -18.78 10.52 31.35
C GLY A 357 -18.87 9.53 32.51
N PRO A 358 -19.77 8.53 32.43
CA PRO A 358 -19.85 7.47 33.42
C PRO A 358 -18.56 6.64 33.44
N GLY A 359 -18.22 6.07 34.60
CA GLY A 359 -17.06 5.16 34.74
C GLY A 359 -17.23 3.83 34.00
N LYS A 360 -18.46 3.49 33.57
CA LYS A 360 -18.76 2.34 32.71
C LYS A 360 -20.02 2.60 31.89
N ALA A 361 -19.97 2.27 30.60
CA ALA A 361 -21.14 2.32 29.71
C ALA A 361 -21.05 1.26 28.62
N SER A 362 -22.18 0.94 27.99
CA SER A 362 -22.25 -0.03 26.89
C SER A 362 -23.35 0.31 25.90
N TRP A 363 -23.08 0.03 24.63
CA TRP A 363 -23.97 0.32 23.50
C TRP A 363 -24.09 -0.90 22.58
N THR A 364 -25.22 -0.99 21.88
CA THR A 364 -25.45 -2.04 20.87
C THR A 364 -25.12 -1.51 19.48
N ARG A 365 -24.50 -2.34 18.63
CA ARG A 365 -24.16 -2.00 17.24
C ARG A 365 -25.37 -1.45 16.50
N SER A 366 -25.20 -0.32 15.85
CA SER A 366 -26.21 0.31 15.00
C SER A 366 -26.37 -0.45 13.67
N ARG A 367 -27.42 -0.12 12.91
CA ARG A 367 -27.61 -0.65 11.55
C ARG A 367 -26.71 0.00 10.50
N VAL A 368 -26.15 1.18 10.78
CA VAL A 368 -25.32 1.93 9.83
C VAL A 368 -23.82 1.60 9.97
N SER A 369 -23.45 0.81 10.98
CA SER A 369 -22.08 0.32 11.17
C SER A 369 -21.60 -0.47 9.94
N THR A 370 -20.36 -0.24 9.53
CA THR A 370 -19.72 -0.94 8.40
C THR A 370 -18.97 -2.19 8.82
N LEU A 371 -18.52 -2.29 10.08
CA LEU A 371 -17.90 -3.51 10.61
C LEU A 371 -18.93 -4.67 10.57
N PRO A 372 -18.53 -5.94 10.38
CA PRO A 372 -19.42 -7.09 10.29
C PRO A 372 -20.44 -7.18 11.44
N GLU A 373 -21.59 -7.85 11.20
CA GLU A 373 -22.60 -8.11 12.24
C GLU A 373 -22.07 -8.94 13.42
N ALA A 374 -20.92 -9.57 13.25
CA ALA A 374 -20.13 -10.19 14.29
C ALA A 374 -19.84 -9.24 15.48
N TYR A 375 -19.61 -7.96 15.20
CA TYR A 375 -19.30 -6.92 16.18
C TYR A 375 -20.59 -6.34 16.79
N ARG A 376 -21.11 -6.97 17.84
CA ARG A 376 -22.50 -6.76 18.30
C ARG A 376 -22.69 -5.59 19.25
N ALA A 377 -21.66 -5.22 19.99
CA ALA A 377 -21.73 -4.22 21.04
C ALA A 377 -20.35 -3.68 21.37
N VAL A 378 -20.32 -2.51 22.02
CA VAL A 378 -19.11 -1.93 22.62
C VAL A 378 -19.39 -1.61 24.08
N ALA A 379 -18.40 -1.84 24.94
CA ALA A 379 -18.38 -1.30 26.29
C ALA A 379 -17.14 -0.41 26.49
N ILE A 380 -17.31 0.65 27.27
CA ILE A 380 -16.22 1.51 27.73
C ILE A 380 -16.16 1.42 29.24
N THR A 381 -14.96 1.24 29.78
CA THR A 381 -14.67 1.33 31.22
C THR A 381 -13.56 2.35 31.46
N GLN A 382 -13.71 3.16 32.50
CA GLN A 382 -12.68 4.10 32.94
C GLN A 382 -11.56 3.36 33.69
N GLY A 383 -10.32 3.71 33.37
CA GLY A 383 -9.11 3.11 33.94
C GLY A 383 -8.64 1.85 33.20
N GLY A 384 -7.51 1.31 33.65
CA GLY A 384 -6.80 0.20 32.99
C GLY A 384 -5.35 0.58 32.70
N ALA A 385 -4.82 0.12 31.56
CA ALA A 385 -3.49 0.51 31.05
C ALA A 385 -3.45 1.93 30.46
N ALA A 386 -4.62 2.53 30.19
CA ALA A 386 -4.83 3.87 29.67
C ALA A 386 -6.05 4.51 30.38
N PRO A 387 -6.39 5.79 30.12
CA PRO A 387 -7.56 6.44 30.71
C PRO A 387 -8.88 5.69 30.50
N TYR A 388 -9.06 5.02 29.35
CA TYR A 388 -10.21 4.15 29.10
C TYR A 388 -9.78 2.80 28.50
N GLU A 389 -10.63 1.79 28.69
CA GLU A 389 -10.58 0.52 27.99
C GLU A 389 -11.86 0.36 27.16
N LEU A 390 -11.70 0.11 25.86
CA LEU A 390 -12.77 -0.15 24.91
C LEU A 390 -12.84 -1.64 24.62
N VAL A 391 -13.99 -2.25 24.85
CA VAL A 391 -14.22 -3.67 24.64
C VAL A 391 -15.17 -3.87 23.46
N LEU A 392 -14.63 -4.37 22.35
CA LEU A 392 -15.43 -4.82 21.21
C LEU A 392 -16.00 -6.21 21.51
N ASN A 393 -17.31 -6.42 21.31
CA ASN A 393 -17.91 -7.74 21.39
C ASN A 393 -17.99 -8.39 19.99
N HIS A 394 -17.10 -9.33 19.70
CA HIS A 394 -17.08 -10.09 18.46
C HIS A 394 -17.62 -11.51 18.69
N HIS A 395 -18.85 -11.79 18.23
CA HIS A 395 -19.52 -13.08 18.42
C HIS A 395 -19.53 -13.59 19.87
N GLY A 396 -19.66 -12.69 20.85
CA GLY A 396 -19.61 -13.03 22.28
C GLY A 396 -18.21 -13.08 22.88
N THR A 397 -17.16 -13.01 22.05
CA THR A 397 -15.77 -12.82 22.50
C THR A 397 -15.55 -11.34 22.81
N GLN A 398 -14.95 -11.06 23.96
CA GLN A 398 -14.58 -9.70 24.34
C GLN A 398 -13.16 -9.41 23.90
N VAL A 399 -12.98 -8.32 23.14
CA VAL A 399 -11.71 -7.88 22.60
C VAL A 399 -11.39 -6.50 23.18
N PRO A 400 -10.59 -6.43 24.27
CA PRO A 400 -10.25 -5.16 24.91
C PRO A 400 -9.17 -4.42 24.13
N VAL A 401 -9.24 -3.09 24.14
CA VAL A 401 -8.32 -2.17 23.47
C VAL A 401 -8.09 -0.97 24.38
N ALA A 402 -6.85 -0.56 24.58
CA ALA A 402 -6.53 0.61 25.39
C ALA A 402 -6.88 1.89 24.62
N VAL A 403 -7.44 2.89 25.31
CA VAL A 403 -7.84 4.18 24.71
C VAL A 403 -7.27 5.34 25.50
N GLY A 404 -6.47 6.16 24.83
CA GLY A 404 -5.94 7.40 25.37
C GLY A 404 -6.94 8.55 25.28
N ASP A 405 -6.78 9.56 26.12
CA ASP A 405 -7.63 10.76 26.14
C ASP A 405 -6.82 11.96 25.63
N GLY A 406 -7.07 12.37 24.38
CA GLY A 406 -6.26 13.40 23.71
C GLY A 406 -4.85 12.94 23.32
N GLU A 407 -4.56 11.66 23.47
CA GLU A 407 -3.30 11.01 23.08
C GLU A 407 -3.56 9.60 22.56
N TRP A 408 -2.66 9.09 21.71
CA TRP A 408 -2.77 7.73 21.17
C TRP A 408 -2.30 6.70 22.20
N ALA A 409 -3.20 5.80 22.63
CA ALA A 409 -2.81 4.64 23.42
C ALA A 409 -2.52 3.44 22.52
N MET A 410 -1.32 2.87 22.66
CA MET A 410 -0.89 1.70 21.90
C MET A 410 -1.39 0.41 22.55
N SER A 411 -1.92 -0.51 21.77
CA SER A 411 -2.29 -1.86 22.21
C SER A 411 -2.26 -2.87 21.06
N VAL A 412 -2.58 -4.13 21.35
CA VAL A 412 -2.73 -5.18 20.33
C VAL A 412 -4.18 -5.67 20.37
N LEU A 413 -4.84 -5.64 19.22
CA LEU A 413 -6.13 -6.27 19.02
C LEU A 413 -5.89 -7.76 18.68
N GLU A 414 -6.28 -8.64 19.60
CA GLU A 414 -6.20 -10.08 19.41
C GLU A 414 -7.57 -10.63 18.98
N LEU A 415 -7.65 -11.15 17.75
CA LEU A 415 -8.89 -11.71 17.23
C LEU A 415 -8.64 -12.92 16.35
N GLN A 416 -9.33 -14.04 16.65
CA GLN A 416 -9.26 -15.29 15.88
C GLN A 416 -7.81 -15.81 15.68
N GLY A 417 -6.92 -15.54 16.63
CA GLY A 417 -5.50 -15.94 16.56
C GLY A 417 -4.62 -15.02 15.70
N ALA A 418 -5.17 -13.91 15.20
CA ALA A 418 -4.40 -12.82 14.63
C ALA A 418 -4.13 -11.74 15.68
N GLU A 419 -2.95 -11.13 15.60
CA GLU A 419 -2.54 -9.98 16.40
C GLU A 419 -2.41 -8.77 15.48
N LEU A 420 -3.16 -7.72 15.77
CA LEU A 420 -3.13 -6.47 15.02
C LEU A 420 -2.70 -5.34 15.96
N PRO A 421 -1.52 -4.75 15.78
CA PRO A 421 -1.13 -3.55 16.49
C PRO A 421 -2.13 -2.43 16.18
N VAL A 422 -2.58 -1.75 17.24
CA VAL A 422 -3.53 -0.64 17.12
C VAL A 422 -3.11 0.52 18.00
N ALA A 423 -3.55 1.72 17.61
CA ALA A 423 -3.47 2.92 18.41
C ALA A 423 -4.85 3.55 18.52
N THR A 424 -5.35 3.77 19.74
CA THR A 424 -6.70 4.30 19.96
C THR A 424 -6.68 5.56 20.81
N ALA A 425 -7.39 6.58 20.34
CA ALA A 425 -7.62 7.83 21.07
C ALA A 425 -9.12 8.15 21.07
N GLY A 426 -9.65 8.54 22.23
CA GLY A 426 -11.08 8.77 22.40
C GLY A 426 -11.43 9.40 23.73
N GLY A 427 -12.63 9.99 23.79
CA GLY A 427 -13.07 10.69 24.98
C GLY A 427 -14.57 10.98 25.00
N TRP A 428 -15.04 11.41 26.16
CA TRP A 428 -16.43 11.80 26.38
C TRP A 428 -16.70 13.19 25.85
N GLN A 429 -17.80 13.34 25.12
CA GLN A 429 -18.24 14.59 24.52
C GLN A 429 -19.23 15.30 25.46
N GLU A 430 -19.37 16.63 25.31
CA GLU A 430 -20.29 17.45 26.13
C GLU A 430 -21.75 16.97 26.12
N ASP A 431 -22.18 16.33 25.03
CA ASP A 431 -23.55 15.79 24.88
C ASP A 431 -23.75 14.42 25.56
N GLY A 432 -22.74 13.91 26.25
CA GLY A 432 -22.76 12.63 26.95
C GLY A 432 -22.50 11.41 26.04
N THR A 433 -22.13 11.62 24.77
CA THR A 433 -21.64 10.55 23.90
C THR A 433 -20.15 10.31 24.09
N PHE A 434 -19.68 9.11 23.77
CA PHE A 434 -18.28 8.75 23.61
C PHE A 434 -17.91 8.62 22.12
N ALA A 435 -16.73 9.12 21.76
CA ALA A 435 -16.15 8.98 20.42
C ALA A 435 -14.69 8.54 20.52
N ALA A 436 -14.27 7.61 19.66
CA ALA A 436 -12.89 7.16 19.56
C ALA A 436 -12.52 6.77 18.13
N ASP A 437 -11.25 6.96 17.78
CA ASP A 437 -10.65 6.44 16.56
C ASP A 437 -9.61 5.39 16.93
N MET A 438 -9.72 4.20 16.34
CA MET A 438 -8.81 3.07 16.49
C MET A 438 -8.11 2.82 15.16
N ARG A 439 -6.82 3.16 15.11
CA ARG A 439 -5.98 2.97 13.91
C ARG A 439 -5.33 1.61 13.93
N LEU A 440 -5.44 0.86 12.83
CA LEU A 440 -4.68 -0.36 12.60
C LEU A 440 -3.32 0.06 12.03
N ILE A 441 -2.37 0.37 12.90
CA ILE A 441 -1.14 1.12 12.61
C ILE A 441 -0.09 0.42 11.74
N GLU A 442 -0.40 -0.76 11.21
CA GLU A 442 0.39 -1.44 10.17
C GLU A 442 -0.36 -1.47 8.82
N THR A 443 -1.47 -0.75 8.75
CA THR A 443 -2.31 -0.58 7.58
C THR A 443 -2.74 0.89 7.48
N PRO A 444 -3.29 1.33 6.35
CA PRO A 444 -3.82 2.68 6.29
C PRO A 444 -5.16 2.84 7.02
N HIS A 445 -5.73 1.81 7.66
CA HIS A 445 -7.15 1.81 8.02
C HIS A 445 -7.46 2.26 9.44
N THR A 446 -8.54 3.02 9.56
CA THR A 446 -9.07 3.50 10.83
C THR A 446 -10.50 3.00 11.07
N VAL A 447 -10.74 2.41 12.24
CA VAL A 447 -12.09 2.15 12.75
C VAL A 447 -12.53 3.31 13.64
N GLN A 448 -13.67 3.90 13.32
CA GLN A 448 -14.33 4.95 14.06
C GLN A 448 -15.43 4.36 14.95
N VAL A 449 -15.36 4.68 16.23
CA VAL A 449 -16.39 4.35 17.23
C VAL A 449 -17.12 5.63 17.58
N ARG A 450 -18.42 5.69 17.29
CA ARG A 450 -19.28 6.85 17.60
C ARG A 450 -20.54 6.37 18.30
N THR A 451 -20.66 6.66 19.58
CA THR A 451 -21.84 6.27 20.37
C THR A 451 -22.96 7.29 20.22
N ARG A 452 -24.20 6.89 20.53
CA ARG A 452 -25.38 7.74 20.49
C ARG A 452 -26.13 7.71 21.82
N ILE A 453 -26.87 8.79 22.06
CA ILE A 453 -27.74 8.97 23.23
C ILE A 453 -28.86 7.90 23.28
N ASP A 454 -29.26 7.34 22.13
CA ASP A 454 -30.28 6.30 22.04
C ASP A 454 -29.78 4.89 22.46
N GLY A 455 -28.52 4.77 22.90
CA GLY A 455 -27.93 3.50 23.31
C GLY A 455 -27.32 2.67 22.17
N SER A 456 -27.26 3.22 20.95
CA SER A 456 -26.57 2.60 19.81
C SER A 456 -25.12 3.09 19.65
N VAL A 457 -24.30 2.32 18.94
CA VAL A 457 -22.94 2.69 18.53
C VAL A 457 -22.69 2.39 17.06
N ASP A 458 -22.09 3.35 16.36
CA ASP A 458 -21.54 3.15 15.03
C ASP A 458 -20.11 2.63 15.12
N LEU A 459 -19.89 1.50 14.47
CA LEU A 459 -18.57 0.92 14.22
C LEU A 459 -18.33 1.00 12.73
N CYS A 460 -17.65 2.07 12.31
CA CYS A 460 -17.47 2.39 10.90
C CYS A 460 -16.00 2.45 10.54
N TRP A 461 -15.63 1.91 9.38
CA TRP A 461 -14.35 2.22 8.76
C TRP A 461 -14.37 3.65 8.26
N ARG A 462 -13.28 4.40 8.48
CA ARG A 462 -13.10 5.68 7.77
C ARG A 462 -13.04 5.44 6.27
N ARG A 463 -12.32 4.39 5.84
CA ARG A 463 -12.37 3.81 4.49
C ARG A 463 -12.36 2.28 4.59
N VAL A 464 -13.29 1.59 3.91
CA VAL A 464 -13.38 0.13 4.00
C VAL A 464 -12.18 -0.53 3.30
N PRO A 465 -11.49 -1.49 3.94
CA PRO A 465 -10.40 -2.22 3.29
C PRO A 465 -10.84 -2.97 2.03
N LEU A 466 -9.96 -3.05 1.03
CA LEU A 466 -10.28 -3.72 -0.25
C LEU A 466 -10.60 -5.21 -0.13
N ARG A 467 -10.18 -5.87 0.97
CA ARG A 467 -10.46 -7.29 1.22
C ARG A 467 -11.77 -7.55 1.97
N GLY A 468 -12.46 -6.49 2.37
CA GLY A 468 -13.69 -6.58 3.13
C GLY A 468 -13.62 -5.85 4.46
N PRO A 469 -14.74 -5.84 5.20
CA PRO A 469 -14.91 -4.99 6.37
C PRO A 469 -14.46 -5.62 7.69
N ASP A 470 -13.97 -6.86 7.72
CA ASP A 470 -13.48 -7.48 8.96
C ASP A 470 -12.02 -7.04 9.22
N PRO A 471 -11.73 -6.36 10.35
CA PRO A 471 -10.41 -5.86 10.73
C PRO A 471 -9.25 -6.86 10.68
#